data_AF-A0A2G9P0Z6-F1
#
_entry.id   AF-A0A2G9P0Z6-F1
#
_cell.length_a   1.000
_cell.length_b   1.000
_cell.length_c   1.000
_cell.angle_alpha   90.00
_cell.angle_beta   90.00
_cell.angle_gamma   90.00
#
_symmetry.space_group_name_H-M   'P 1'
#
loop_
_entity.id
_entity.type
_entity.pdbx_description
1 polymer ?
#
loop_
_entity_poly.entity_id
_entity_poly.type
_entity_poly.pdbx_seq_one_letter_code
_entity_poly.pdbx_strand_id
1 'polypeptide(L)'
;MQDIVYKLVPGLQEAEIRKQREFYHKLGMEVPGDIKGEICTIKPSVEAVRNGETKAEDTSNKESTEEKQEEDHDYHRSDEQLDILCNEEILGKDHTLKFVVVTRWRFKKAPLLLHYRPKMDLL
;
A
#
# COMPACT_ATOMS: atom_id res chain seq x y z
N MET A 1 14.55 13.22 -7.62
CA MET A 1 15.30 14.36 -7.03
C MET A 1 16.16 13.99 -5.83
N GLN A 2 15.97 12.81 -5.20
CA GLN A 2 16.76 12.40 -4.03
C GLN A 2 18.17 11.86 -4.40
N ASP A 3 18.34 11.28 -5.59
CA ASP A 3 19.59 10.59 -5.98
C ASP A 3 20.84 11.47 -6.05
N ILE A 4 20.72 12.78 -6.32
CA ILE A 4 21.89 13.67 -6.36
C ILE A 4 22.36 14.02 -4.95
N VAL A 5 21.42 14.13 -4.00
CA VAL A 5 21.70 14.54 -2.62
C VAL A 5 22.49 13.45 -1.90
N TYR A 6 22.10 12.19 -2.08
CA TYR A 6 22.80 11.04 -1.50
C TYR A 6 24.22 10.85 -2.05
N LYS A 7 24.49 11.33 -3.27
CA LYS A 7 25.84 11.31 -3.85
C LYS A 7 26.73 12.44 -3.33
N LEU A 8 26.14 13.57 -2.94
CA LEU A 8 26.88 14.75 -2.46
C LEU A 8 27.18 14.67 -0.95
N VAL A 9 26.31 14.02 -0.19
CA VAL A 9 26.41 13.94 1.28
C VAL A 9 26.69 12.49 1.70
N PRO A 10 27.94 12.14 2.05
CA PRO A 10 28.30 10.78 2.46
C PRO A 10 27.53 10.32 3.69
N GLY A 11 27.02 9.08 3.68
CA GLY A 11 26.34 8.46 4.82
C GLY A 11 24.89 8.89 5.04
N LEU A 12 24.39 9.87 4.28
CA LEU A 12 23.04 10.39 4.43
C LEU A 12 21.98 9.35 4.04
N GLN A 13 22.24 8.61 2.96
CA GLN A 13 21.32 7.60 2.47
C GLN A 13 21.19 6.43 3.46
N GLU A 14 22.31 5.95 3.99
CA GLU A 14 22.37 4.88 4.97
C GLU A 14 21.70 5.28 6.29
N ALA A 15 21.88 6.54 6.73
CA ALA A 15 21.24 7.06 7.92
C ALA A 15 19.71 7.11 7.78
N GLU A 16 19.21 7.55 6.62
CA GLU A 16 17.77 7.61 6.35
C GLU A 16 17.16 6.20 6.26
N ILE A 17 17.81 5.27 5.54
CA ILE A 17 17.38 3.87 5.44
C ILE A 17 17.37 3.21 6.82
N ARG A 18 18.41 3.43 7.63
CA ARG A 18 18.47 2.88 8.99
C ARG A 18 17.33 3.41 9.87
N LYS A 19 17.07 4.72 9.83
CA LYS A 19 15.97 5.33 10.58
C LYS A 19 14.61 4.78 10.15
N GLN A 20 14.42 4.58 8.85
CA GLN A 20 13.24 3.94 8.30
C GLN A 20 13.11 2.50 8.82
N ARG A 21 14.17 1.69 8.76
CA ARG A 21 14.17 0.32 9.24
C ARG A 21 13.87 0.21 10.74
N GLU A 22 14.51 1.04 11.56
CA GLU A 22 14.27 1.07 13.00
C GLU A 22 12.82 1.45 13.32
N PHE A 23 12.23 2.36 12.55
CA PHE A 23 10.82 2.73 12.69
C PHE A 23 9.88 1.54 12.43
N TYR A 24 10.04 0.83 11.31
CA TYR A 24 9.21 -0.34 10.99
C TYR A 24 9.45 -1.50 11.95
N HIS A 25 10.71 -1.76 12.32
CA HIS A 25 11.04 -2.80 13.31
C HIS A 25 10.39 -2.53 14.66
N LYS A 26 10.39 -1.27 15.14
CA LYS A 26 9.73 -0.88 16.38
C LYS A 26 8.20 -1.09 16.33
N LEU A 27 7.61 -1.06 15.14
CA LEU A 27 6.20 -1.33 14.92
C LEU A 27 5.88 -2.81 14.67
N GLY A 28 6.90 -3.68 14.63
CA GLY A 28 6.72 -5.10 14.32
C GLY A 28 6.34 -5.36 12.86
N MET A 29 6.69 -4.45 11.95
CA MET A 29 6.34 -4.50 10.53
C MET A 29 7.58 -4.70 9.65
N GLU A 30 7.41 -5.35 8.50
CA GLU A 30 8.46 -5.44 7.47
C GLU A 30 8.62 -4.11 6.72
N VAL A 31 9.86 -3.78 6.31
CA VAL A 31 10.16 -2.54 5.56
C VAL A 31 9.77 -2.72 4.09
N PRO A 32 8.85 -1.91 3.54
CA PRO A 32 8.52 -1.97 2.12
C PRO A 32 9.72 -1.58 1.24
N GLY A 33 10.10 -2.44 0.29
CA GLY A 33 11.11 -2.14 -0.74
C GLY A 33 12.53 -2.66 -0.48
N ASP A 34 12.79 -3.41 0.60
CA ASP A 34 14.11 -4.00 0.90
C ASP A 34 14.45 -5.25 0.04
N ILE A 35 13.55 -5.72 -0.84
CA ILE A 35 13.81 -6.84 -1.76
C ILE A 35 14.50 -6.32 -3.03
N LYS A 36 15.82 -6.16 -2.98
CA LYS A 36 16.64 -6.04 -4.19
C LYS A 36 17.00 -7.42 -4.73
N GLY A 37 16.11 -7.96 -5.57
CA GLY A 37 16.50 -8.73 -6.75
C GLY A 37 16.73 -10.23 -6.58
N GLU A 38 15.66 -11.00 -6.48
CA GLU A 38 15.55 -12.28 -7.19
C GLU A 38 14.12 -12.41 -7.74
N ILE A 39 14.00 -12.67 -9.03
CA ILE A 39 12.72 -12.99 -9.67
C ILE A 39 12.33 -14.39 -9.17
N CYS A 40 11.21 -14.52 -8.47
CA CYS A 40 10.51 -15.81 -8.39
C CYS A 40 9.06 -15.63 -8.83
N THR A 41 8.89 -15.83 -10.13
CA THR A 41 7.78 -16.55 -10.77
C THR A 41 6.55 -16.79 -9.90
N ILE A 42 5.52 -15.99 -10.13
CA ILE A 42 4.15 -16.46 -9.97
C ILE A 42 4.02 -17.72 -10.84
N LYS A 43 3.84 -18.90 -10.22
CA LYS A 43 2.88 -19.94 -10.64
C LYS A 43 2.89 -21.17 -9.71
N PRO A 44 1.79 -21.97 -9.72
CA PRO A 44 1.02 -22.37 -8.56
C PRO A 44 1.29 -23.83 -8.15
N SER A 45 0.45 -24.37 -7.25
CA SER A 45 0.22 -25.81 -7.00
C SER A 45 0.90 -26.38 -5.77
N VAL A 46 0.04 -26.59 -4.77
CA VAL A 46 -0.08 -27.71 -3.83
C VAL A 46 1.05 -28.75 -3.68
N GLU A 47 1.19 -29.14 -2.41
CA GLU A 47 1.64 -30.42 -1.85
C GLU A 47 3.12 -30.63 -1.49
N ALA A 48 3.25 -31.09 -0.24
CA ALA A 48 4.11 -32.17 0.22
C ALA A 48 5.57 -31.88 0.65
N VAL A 49 5.74 -32.01 1.98
CA VAL A 49 6.66 -32.97 2.63
C VAL A 49 8.11 -32.54 2.93
N ARG A 50 8.33 -32.38 4.25
CA ARG A 50 9.44 -32.83 5.14
C ARG A 50 10.86 -32.23 5.05
N ASN A 51 11.29 -31.84 6.25
CA ASN A 51 12.54 -32.17 6.98
C ASN A 51 13.87 -31.80 6.30
N GLY A 52 14.76 -31.00 6.89
CA GLY A 52 15.41 -31.11 8.20
C GLY A 52 16.91 -30.77 7.96
N GLU A 53 17.82 -30.41 8.87
CA GLU A 53 17.97 -30.33 10.33
C GLU A 53 19.14 -29.34 10.56
N THR A 54 19.20 -28.55 11.64
CA THR A 54 20.08 -28.89 12.77
C THR A 54 19.67 -28.14 14.04
N LYS A 55 19.28 -28.86 15.10
CA LYS A 55 19.93 -28.93 16.43
C LYS A 55 18.96 -29.44 17.50
N ALA A 56 19.49 -30.33 18.34
CA ALA A 56 18.82 -31.23 19.27
C ALA A 56 18.16 -30.57 20.51
N GLU A 57 16.99 -31.12 20.87
CA GLU A 57 16.49 -31.60 22.19
C GLU A 57 16.62 -30.64 23.42
N ASP A 58 15.61 -30.41 24.27
CA ASP A 58 14.67 -31.38 24.86
C ASP A 58 13.46 -30.71 25.57
N THR A 59 12.35 -31.47 25.60
CA THR A 59 11.14 -31.53 26.45
C THR A 59 10.21 -30.33 26.83
N SER A 60 8.95 -30.54 26.42
CA SER A 60 7.68 -30.28 27.12
C SER A 60 7.15 -28.84 27.23
N ASN A 61 6.16 -28.50 26.38
CA ASN A 61 4.83 -28.14 26.89
C ASN A 61 3.74 -28.15 25.80
N LYS A 62 2.57 -28.59 26.25
CA LYS A 62 1.34 -28.88 25.54
C LYS A 62 0.55 -27.61 25.24
N GLU A 63 0.11 -27.49 23.99
CA GLU A 63 -0.99 -26.69 23.43
C GLU A 63 -1.33 -25.32 24.07
N SER A 64 -1.06 -24.27 23.30
CA SER A 64 -2.01 -23.18 23.06
C SER A 64 -1.61 -22.45 21.77
N THR A 65 -2.00 -23.01 20.63
CA THR A 65 -2.00 -22.30 19.35
C THR A 65 -3.15 -21.29 19.38
N GLU A 66 -2.87 -20.09 19.88
CA GLU A 66 -3.72 -18.92 19.65
C GLU A 66 -3.12 -18.13 18.50
N GLU A 67 -3.37 -18.62 17.28
CA GLU A 67 -3.20 -17.85 16.06
C GLU A 67 -4.25 -16.73 16.06
N LYS A 68 -3.79 -15.49 16.19
CA LYS A 68 -4.60 -14.31 15.92
C LYS A 68 -5.00 -14.34 14.44
N GLN A 69 -6.31 -14.43 14.18
CA GLN A 69 -6.86 -14.19 12.85
C GLN A 69 -6.63 -12.72 12.50
N GLU A 70 -5.65 -12.45 11.64
CA GLU A 70 -5.54 -11.17 10.94
C GLU A 70 -6.60 -11.17 9.84
N GLU A 71 -7.73 -10.52 10.11
CA GLU A 71 -8.79 -10.35 9.11
C GLU A 71 -8.32 -9.33 8.06
N ASP A 72 -7.92 -9.85 6.90
CA ASP A 72 -7.66 -9.12 5.65
C ASP A 72 -8.96 -8.50 5.12
N HIS A 73 -9.43 -7.45 5.81
CA HIS A 73 -10.60 -6.70 5.37
C HIS A 73 -10.21 -5.81 4.21
N ASP A 74 -10.50 -6.27 3.00
CA ASP A 74 -10.51 -5.43 1.82
C ASP A 74 -11.66 -4.43 1.92
N TYR A 75 -11.37 -3.24 2.47
CA TYR A 75 -12.31 -2.13 2.53
C TYR A 75 -12.52 -1.47 1.16
N HIS A 76 -11.85 -1.95 0.10
CA HIS A 76 -12.16 -1.54 -1.26
C HIS A 76 -13.39 -2.29 -1.73
N ARG A 77 -14.56 -1.68 -1.52
CA ARG A 77 -15.69 -1.99 -2.39
C ARG A 77 -15.24 -1.70 -3.81
N SER A 78 -15.04 -2.75 -4.60
CA SER A 78 -14.68 -2.72 -6.02
C SER A 78 -15.67 -1.96 -6.90
N ASP A 79 -16.80 -1.56 -6.33
CA ASP A 79 -17.95 -1.06 -7.07
C ASP A 79 -17.95 0.46 -7.05
N GLU A 80 -18.00 1.05 -8.25
CA GLU A 80 -18.08 2.49 -8.48
C GLU A 80 -19.49 3.00 -8.16
N GLN A 81 -19.85 2.97 -6.88
CA GLN A 81 -21.19 3.29 -6.41
C GLN A 81 -21.50 4.79 -6.52
N LEU A 82 -20.51 5.63 -6.82
CA LEU A 82 -20.64 7.09 -6.77
C LEU A 82 -20.11 7.75 -8.06
N ASP A 83 -20.88 8.72 -8.55
CA ASP A 83 -20.41 9.74 -9.48
C ASP A 83 -19.89 10.94 -8.69
N ILE A 84 -18.72 11.46 -9.06
CA ILE A 84 -18.20 12.73 -8.57
C ILE A 84 -18.41 13.79 -9.65
N LEU A 85 -18.93 14.94 -9.28
CA LEU A 85 -19.27 16.03 -10.18
C LEU A 85 -18.54 17.32 -9.79
N CYS A 86 -18.11 18.07 -10.81
CA CYS A 86 -17.63 19.44 -10.67
C CYS A 86 -18.47 20.31 -11.59
N ASN A 87 -19.13 21.35 -11.04
CA ASN A 87 -20.04 22.21 -11.82
C ASN A 87 -21.13 21.42 -12.55
N GLU A 88 -21.75 20.44 -11.87
CA GLU A 88 -22.82 19.59 -12.42
C GLU A 88 -22.37 18.62 -13.54
N GLU A 89 -21.08 18.55 -13.86
CA GLU A 89 -20.50 17.62 -14.83
C GLU A 89 -19.77 16.48 -14.12
N ILE A 90 -20.00 15.23 -14.56
CA ILE A 90 -19.34 14.04 -14.02
C ILE A 90 -17.84 14.07 -14.37
N LEU A 91 -16.99 13.77 -13.39
CA LEU A 91 -15.55 13.65 -13.55
C LEU A 91 -15.16 12.21 -13.90
N GLY A 92 -14.22 12.06 -14.84
CA GLY A 92 -13.60 10.76 -15.13
C GLY A 92 -12.68 10.30 -14.00
N LYS A 93 -12.52 8.98 -13.85
CA LYS A 93 -11.72 8.37 -12.77
C LYS A 93 -10.25 8.77 -12.80
N ASP A 94 -9.69 8.99 -13.99
CA ASP A 94 -8.29 9.40 -14.17
C ASP A 94 -8.08 10.92 -14.02
N HIS A 95 -9.14 11.69 -13.74
CA HIS A 95 -9.00 13.11 -13.51
C HIS A 95 -8.37 13.37 -12.14
N THR A 96 -7.08 13.72 -12.14
CA THR A 96 -6.43 14.25 -10.93
C THR A 96 -7.11 15.55 -10.47
N LEU A 97 -7.14 15.82 -9.17
CA LEU A 97 -7.68 17.09 -8.64
C LEU A 97 -6.99 18.32 -9.24
N LYS A 98 -5.68 18.23 -9.52
CA LYS A 98 -4.93 19.29 -10.22
C LYS A 98 -5.49 19.54 -11.62
N PHE A 99 -5.77 18.48 -12.37
CA PHE A 99 -6.38 18.59 -13.69
C PHE A 99 -7.77 19.24 -13.59
N VAL A 100 -8.59 18.86 -12.61
CA VAL A 100 -9.92 19.44 -12.39
C VAL A 100 -9.84 20.92 -12.02
N VAL A 101 -8.95 21.30 -11.10
CA VAL A 101 -8.73 22.71 -10.72
C VAL A 101 -8.35 23.52 -11.95
N VAL A 102 -7.36 23.03 -12.70
CA VAL A 102 -6.86 23.71 -13.88
C VAL A 102 -7.93 23.76 -14.95
N THR A 103 -8.68 22.70 -15.24
CA THR A 103 -9.61 22.69 -16.39
C THR A 103 -10.99 23.29 -16.09
N ARG A 104 -11.52 23.08 -14.88
CA ARG A 104 -12.92 23.38 -14.52
C ARG A 104 -13.09 24.40 -13.36
N TRP A 105 -12.01 24.83 -12.68
CA TRP A 105 -12.09 25.73 -11.51
C TRP A 105 -11.29 27.04 -11.62
N ARG A 106 -10.78 27.42 -12.81
CA ARG A 106 -9.83 28.55 -13.00
C ARG A 106 -10.27 29.90 -12.43
N PHE A 107 -11.55 30.23 -12.57
CA PHE A 107 -12.09 31.55 -12.21
C PHE A 107 -12.96 31.52 -10.95
N LYS A 108 -12.91 30.43 -10.20
CA LYS A 108 -13.66 30.26 -8.96
C LYS A 108 -12.74 30.44 -7.77
N LYS A 109 -13.26 31.03 -6.70
CA LYS A 109 -12.51 31.12 -5.44
C LYS A 109 -12.26 29.72 -4.89
N ALA A 110 -11.11 29.53 -4.26
CA ALA A 110 -10.85 28.33 -3.49
C ALA A 110 -11.82 28.24 -2.29
N PRO A 111 -12.15 27.03 -1.81
CA PRO A 111 -11.66 25.72 -2.25
C PRO A 111 -12.37 25.17 -3.50
N LEU A 112 -11.79 24.14 -4.14
CA LEU A 112 -12.48 23.35 -5.17
C LEU A 112 -13.70 22.67 -4.54
N LEU A 113 -14.90 22.91 -5.10
CA LEU A 113 -16.14 22.26 -4.65
C LEU A 113 -16.53 21.12 -5.59
N LEU A 114 -16.70 19.93 -5.04
CA LEU A 114 -17.18 18.75 -5.74
C LEU A 114 -18.49 18.27 -5.12
N HIS A 115 -19.42 17.81 -5.95
CA HIS A 115 -20.63 17.12 -5.52
C HIS A 115 -20.48 15.62 -5.77
N TYR A 116 -21.20 14.80 -5.01
CA TYR A 116 -21.24 13.36 -5.23
C TYR A 116 -22.69 12.89 -5.23
N ARG A 117 -22.96 11.79 -5.95
CA ARG A 117 -24.27 11.12 -5.94
C ARG A 117 -24.11 9.63 -6.23
N PRO A 118 -25.08 8.77 -5.85
CA PRO A 118 -25.11 7.39 -6.30
C PRO A 118 -25.04 7.31 -7.82
N LYS A 119 -24.18 6.43 -8.35
CA LYS A 119 -24.11 6.15 -9.79
C LYS A 119 -25.44 5.57 -10.23
N MET A 120 -26.00 6.12 -11.31
CA MET A 120 -27.24 5.61 -11.89
C MET A 120 -26.88 4.64 -13.01
N ASP A 121 -27.05 3.35 -12.77
CA ASP A 121 -27.00 2.35 -13.84
C ASP A 121 -28.34 2.45 -14.60
N LEU A 122 -28.27 2.81 -15.88
CA LEU A 122 -29.43 2.73 -16.77
C LEU A 122 -29.74 1.24 -16.98
N LEU A 123 -30.81 0.76 -16.34
CA LEU A 123 -31.37 -0.58 -16.49
C LEU A 123 -31.84 -0.85 -17.93
#